data_AF-A0A2N3AY88-F1
#
_entry.id   AF-A0A2N3AY88-F1
#
_cell.length_a   1.000
_cell.length_b   1.000
_cell.length_c   1.000
_cell.angle_alpha   90.00
_cell.angle_beta   90.00
_cell.angle_gamma   90.00
#
_symmetry.space_group_name_H-M   'P 1'
#
loop_
_entity.id
_entity.type
_entity.pdbx_description
1 polymer ?
#
loop_
_entity_poly.entity_id
_entity_poly.type
_entity_poly.pdbx_seq_one_letter_code
_entity_poly.pdbx_strand_id
1 'polypeptide(L)'
;MEAPLSVDNALALIESELGLACMKFDKEGTPTCSRTREDLLKYPSATELVRVQWNDTDDGEYEVTIIGVRHSEINRDDVLKFVARFGFSEEDFDAVTVNGQRLTRGEYTMTAMGREEFLVFPAL
;
A
#
# COMPACT_ATOMS: atom_id res chain seq x y z
N MET A 1 21.78 -2.35 0.13
CA MET A 1 20.55 -2.81 0.76
C MET A 1 20.07 -1.63 1.56
N GLU A 2 19.11 -0.89 1.02
CA GLU A 2 18.38 0.07 1.84
C GLU A 2 17.55 -0.73 2.86
N ALA A 3 17.28 -0.13 4.02
CA ALA A 3 16.53 -0.82 5.06
C ALA A 3 15.10 -1.10 4.58
N PRO A 4 14.51 -2.25 4.95
CA PRO A 4 13.12 -2.56 4.65
C PRO A 4 12.18 -1.45 5.14
N LEU A 5 11.08 -1.25 4.41
CA LEU A 5 10.12 -0.20 4.73
C LEU A 5 9.42 -0.52 6.06
N SER A 6 9.69 0.27 7.09
CA SER A 6 9.00 0.12 8.38
C SER A 6 7.52 0.45 8.25
N VAL A 7 6.70 -0.16 9.11
CA VAL A 7 5.24 0.07 9.12
C VAL A 7 4.89 1.54 9.27
N ASP A 8 5.53 2.25 10.22
CA ASP A 8 5.20 3.64 10.50
C ASP A 8 5.58 4.56 9.32
N ASN A 9 6.69 4.28 8.62
CA ASN A 9 7.06 5.01 7.41
C ASN A 9 6.08 4.75 6.26
N ALA A 10 5.63 3.51 6.09
CA ALA A 10 4.62 3.19 5.06
C ALA A 10 3.30 3.92 5.32
N LEU A 11 2.83 3.96 6.57
CA LEU A 11 1.61 4.68 6.93
C LEU A 11 1.74 6.18 6.71
N ALA A 12 2.86 6.80 7.11
CA ALA A 12 3.11 8.21 6.85
C ALA A 12 3.15 8.53 5.34
N LEU A 13 3.72 7.63 4.53
CA LEU A 13 3.75 7.76 3.07
C LEU A 13 2.32 7.69 2.49
N ILE A 14 1.51 6.73 2.94
CA ILE A 14 0.12 6.58 2.50
C ILE A 14 -0.71 7.81 2.88
N GLU A 15 -0.60 8.31 4.11
CA GLU A 15 -1.36 9.49 4.54
C GLU A 15 -0.98 10.74 3.75
N SER A 16 0.31 10.94 3.47
CA SER A 16 0.80 12.13 2.76
C SER A 16 0.58 12.09 1.24
N GLU A 17 0.81 10.96 0.60
CA GLU A 17 0.75 10.85 -0.87
C GLU A 17 -0.66 10.55 -1.39
N LEU A 18 -1.45 9.76 -0.65
CA LEU A 18 -2.81 9.38 -1.05
C LEU A 18 -3.90 10.24 -0.38
N GLY A 19 -3.53 11.15 0.53
CA GLY A 19 -4.47 12.01 1.24
C GLY A 19 -5.46 11.22 2.11
N LEU A 20 -5.03 10.05 2.60
CA LEU A 20 -5.83 9.16 3.42
C LEU A 20 -5.51 9.35 4.91
N ALA A 21 -6.37 8.81 5.76
CA ALA A 21 -6.10 8.68 7.18
C ALA A 21 -5.96 7.20 7.53
N CYS A 22 -4.85 6.86 8.20
CA CYS A 22 -4.54 5.50 8.57
C CYS A 22 -4.87 5.25 10.05
N MET A 23 -5.19 3.98 10.34
CA MET A 23 -5.32 3.45 11.69
C MET A 23 -4.52 2.17 11.81
N LYS A 24 -3.67 2.14 12.84
CA LYS A 24 -3.04 0.91 13.31
C LYS A 24 -3.99 0.28 14.31
N PHE A 25 -4.64 -0.80 13.94
CA PHE A 25 -5.23 -1.70 14.92
C PHE A 25 -4.09 -2.38 15.68
N ASP A 26 -4.31 -2.76 16.94
CA ASP A 26 -3.29 -3.22 17.89
C ASP A 26 -2.43 -4.40 17.38
N LYS A 27 -1.59 -5.02 18.22
CA LYS A 27 -0.54 -6.00 17.82
C LYS A 27 -0.96 -7.19 16.92
N GLU A 28 -2.24 -7.44 16.69
CA GLU A 28 -2.77 -8.48 15.80
C GLU A 28 -3.46 -7.92 14.53
N GLY A 29 -3.57 -6.60 14.41
CA GLY A 29 -4.28 -5.91 13.35
C GLY A 29 -3.39 -5.50 12.19
N THR A 30 -3.86 -5.76 10.98
CA THR A 30 -3.30 -5.16 9.75
C THR A 30 -3.69 -3.68 9.72
N PRO A 31 -2.75 -2.72 9.70
CA PRO A 31 -3.08 -1.31 9.50
C PRO A 31 -3.92 -1.11 8.24
N THR A 32 -4.92 -0.24 8.35
CA THR A 32 -5.79 0.12 7.22
C THR A 32 -5.95 1.62 7.12
N CYS A 33 -6.24 2.11 5.92
CA CYS A 33 -6.44 3.52 5.65
C CYS A 33 -7.73 3.75 4.85
N SER A 34 -8.37 4.89 5.09
CA SER A 34 -9.58 5.35 4.40
C SER A 34 -9.52 6.87 4.21
N ARG A 35 -10.55 7.46 3.60
CA ARG A 35 -10.64 8.92 3.41
C ARG A 35 -10.62 9.69 4.72
N THR A 36 -11.23 9.13 5.77
CA THR A 36 -11.23 9.71 7.11
C THR A 36 -11.06 8.64 8.19
N ARG A 37 -10.58 9.02 9.37
CA ARG A 37 -10.55 8.11 10.53
C ARG A 37 -11.94 7.73 11.01
N GLU A 38 -12.92 8.63 10.88
CA GLU A 38 -14.30 8.39 11.29
C GLU A 38 -14.95 7.28 10.47
N ASP A 39 -14.67 7.23 9.17
CA ASP A 39 -15.13 6.16 8.28
C ASP A 39 -14.59 4.80 8.70
N LEU A 40 -13.29 4.71 9.02
CA LEU A 40 -12.67 3.47 9.52
C LEU A 40 -13.28 3.00 10.84
N LEU A 41 -13.62 3.93 11.75
CA LEU A 41 -14.23 3.60 13.03
C LEU A 41 -15.68 3.10 12.88
N LYS A 42 -16.43 3.66 11.92
CA LYS A 42 -17.84 3.33 11.71
C LYS A 42 -18.03 2.10 10.82
N TYR A 43 -17.22 1.95 9.78
CA TYR A 43 -17.39 0.96 8.71
C TYR A 43 -16.05 0.39 8.20
N PRO A 44 -15.22 -0.21 9.08
CA PRO A 44 -13.81 -0.52 8.80
C PRO A 44 -13.56 -1.28 7.49
N SER A 45 -14.38 -2.29 7.18
CA SER A 45 -14.20 -3.10 5.97
C SER A 45 -14.78 -2.49 4.69
N ALA A 46 -15.81 -1.64 4.82
CA ALA A 46 -16.50 -1.07 3.66
C ALA A 46 -15.78 0.17 3.12
N THR A 47 -15.04 0.87 3.99
CA THR A 47 -14.35 2.12 3.65
C THR A 47 -12.83 1.95 3.54
N GLU A 48 -12.30 0.75 3.76
CA GLU A 48 -10.89 0.43 3.57
C GLU A 48 -10.47 0.66 2.12
N LEU A 49 -9.49 1.53 1.92
CA LEU A 49 -8.88 1.82 0.62
C LEU A 49 -7.45 1.31 0.52
N VAL A 50 -6.74 1.23 1.66
CA VAL A 50 -5.39 0.70 1.73
C VAL A 50 -5.25 -0.25 2.90
N ARG A 51 -4.53 -1.35 2.69
CA ARG A 51 -4.20 -2.36 3.69
C ARG A 51 -2.69 -2.58 3.70
N VAL A 52 -2.07 -2.56 4.88
CA VAL A 52 -0.62 -2.77 5.04
C VAL A 52 -0.37 -4.04 5.84
N GLN A 53 0.11 -5.10 5.21
CA GLN A 53 0.58 -6.30 5.90
C GLN A 53 2.02 -6.14 6.34
N TRP A 54 2.35 -6.71 7.51
CA TRP A 54 3.66 -6.61 8.11
C TRP A 54 4.04 -7.91 8.83
N ASN A 55 5.33 -8.11 9.04
CA ASN A 55 5.88 -9.20 9.85
C ASN A 55 6.66 -8.63 11.05
N ASP A 56 6.60 -9.34 12.17
CA ASP A 56 7.49 -9.11 13.30
C ASP A 56 8.89 -9.61 12.93
N THR A 57 9.87 -8.75 13.15
CA THR A 57 11.29 -9.10 13.06
C THR A 57 11.75 -9.63 14.41
N ASP A 58 12.79 -10.47 14.44
CA ASP A 58 13.30 -11.05 15.69
C ASP A 58 13.76 -9.98 16.73
N ASP A 59 13.94 -8.73 16.29
CA ASP A 59 14.31 -7.58 17.12
C ASP A 59 13.10 -6.77 17.65
N GLY A 60 11.87 -7.22 17.39
CA GLY A 60 10.64 -6.55 17.81
C GLY A 60 10.27 -5.32 16.97
N GLU A 61 10.91 -5.14 15.82
CA GLU A 61 10.53 -4.17 14.80
C GLU A 61 9.55 -4.79 13.80
N TYR A 62 8.73 -3.96 13.15
CA TYR A 62 7.74 -4.41 12.18
C TYR A 62 8.10 -3.95 10.76
N GLU A 63 8.23 -4.91 9.85
CA GLU A 63 8.55 -4.67 8.45
C GLU A 63 7.34 -4.90 7.55
N VAL A 64 7.12 -3.99 6.59
CA VAL A 64 6.02 -4.12 5.63
C VAL A 64 6.32 -5.22 4.64
N THR A 65 5.37 -6.15 4.52
CA THR A 65 5.42 -7.23 3.54
C THR A 65 4.56 -6.92 2.33
N ILE A 66 3.40 -6.28 2.50
CA ILE A 66 2.48 -5.96 1.39
C ILE A 66 1.77 -4.64 1.67
N ILE A 67 1.68 -3.77 0.67
CA ILE A 67 0.73 -2.65 0.63
C ILE A 67 -0.28 -2.93 -0.47
N GLY A 68 -1.54 -3.19 -0.09
CA GLY A 68 -2.67 -3.34 -1.01
C GLY A 68 -3.46 -2.05 -1.11
N VAL A 69 -3.74 -1.58 -2.33
CA VAL A 69 -4.37 -0.28 -2.60
C VAL A 69 -5.52 -0.46 -3.59
N ARG A 70 -6.74 -0.09 -3.17
CA ARG A 70 -7.93 -0.01 -4.03
C ARG A 70 -7.87 1.22 -4.93
N HIS A 71 -7.02 1.16 -5.95
CA HIS A 71 -6.69 2.29 -6.81
C HIS A 71 -7.88 2.86 -7.59
N SER A 72 -8.91 2.05 -7.84
CA SER A 72 -10.12 2.51 -8.56
C SER A 72 -10.97 3.53 -7.77
N GLU A 73 -10.78 3.61 -6.45
CA GLU A 73 -11.52 4.50 -5.54
C GLU A 73 -10.73 5.74 -5.10
N ILE A 74 -9.47 5.85 -5.54
CA ILE A 74 -8.52 6.92 -5.21
C ILE A 74 -8.22 7.73 -6.47
N ASN A 75 -7.88 9.01 -6.30
CA ASN A 75 -7.43 9.83 -7.42
C ASN A 75 -6.20 9.19 -8.09
N ARG A 76 -6.26 9.01 -9.42
CA ARG A 76 -5.20 8.35 -10.19
C ARG A 76 -3.86 9.06 -10.06
N ASP A 77 -3.82 10.40 -10.09
CA ASP A 77 -2.55 11.14 -10.03
C ASP A 77 -1.83 10.92 -8.69
N ASP A 78 -2.60 10.79 -7.61
CA ASP A 78 -2.06 10.53 -6.28
C ASP A 78 -1.56 9.08 -6.16
N VAL A 79 -2.27 8.12 -6.75
CA VAL A 79 -1.79 6.74 -6.89
C VAL A 79 -0.49 6.68 -7.69
N LEU A 80 -0.40 7.42 -8.80
CA LEU A 80 0.79 7.46 -9.64
C LEU A 80 2.00 8.05 -8.90
N LYS A 81 1.81 9.13 -8.13
CA LYS A 81 2.86 9.68 -7.25
C LYS A 81 3.30 8.66 -6.20
N PHE A 82 2.34 7.94 -5.60
CA PHE A 82 2.62 6.93 -4.59
C PHE A 82 3.45 5.77 -5.17
N VAL A 83 3.07 5.17 -6.31
CA VAL A 83 3.81 4.04 -6.90
C VAL A 83 5.19 4.45 -7.44
N ALA A 84 5.37 5.73 -7.82
CA ALA A 84 6.67 6.26 -8.22
C ALA A 84 7.70 6.23 -7.08
N ARG A 85 7.27 6.25 -5.81
CA ARG A 85 8.16 6.08 -4.64
C ARG A 85 8.82 4.70 -4.58
N PHE A 86 8.18 3.72 -5.21
CA PHE A 86 8.69 2.34 -5.32
C PHE A 86 9.38 2.09 -6.67
N GLY A 87 9.59 3.13 -7.47
CA GLY A 87 10.29 3.05 -8.76
C GLY A 87 9.43 2.62 -9.94
N PHE A 88 8.10 2.61 -9.80
CA PHE A 88 7.18 2.31 -10.90
C PHE A 88 6.77 3.57 -11.65
N SER A 89 6.76 3.51 -12.98
CA SER A 89 6.24 4.56 -13.84
C SER A 89 4.73 4.43 -14.06
N GLU A 90 4.10 5.42 -14.71
CA GLU A 90 2.71 5.31 -15.15
C GLU A 90 2.51 4.14 -16.13
N GLU A 91 3.47 3.90 -17.03
CA GLU A 91 3.42 2.76 -17.95
C GLU A 91 3.43 1.43 -17.20
N ASP A 92 4.25 1.32 -16.15
CA ASP A 92 4.27 0.13 -15.29
C ASP A 92 2.93 -0.04 -14.55
N PHE A 93 2.35 1.07 -14.06
CA PHE A 93 1.05 1.05 -13.40
C PHE A 93 -0.07 0.54 -14.32
N ASP A 94 -0.12 1.02 -15.56
CA ASP A 94 -1.10 0.55 -16.54
C ASP A 94 -0.84 -0.89 -16.97
N ALA A 95 0.42 -1.28 -17.15
CA ALA A 95 0.78 -2.67 -17.43
C ALA A 95 0.31 -3.63 -16.33
N VAL A 96 0.38 -3.21 -15.07
CA VAL A 96 -0.11 -4.01 -13.94
C VAL A 96 -1.64 -3.98 -13.86
N THR A 97 -2.25 -2.80 -13.80
CA THR A 97 -3.69 -2.66 -13.45
C THR A 97 -4.64 -2.91 -14.62
N VAL A 98 -4.20 -2.65 -15.85
CA VAL A 98 -5.01 -2.88 -17.06
C VAL A 98 -4.69 -4.23 -17.69
N ASN A 99 -3.40 -4.55 -17.82
CA ASN A 99 -2.95 -5.76 -18.51
C ASN A 99 -2.72 -6.96 -17.58
N GLY A 100 -2.85 -6.77 -16.26
CA GLY A 100 -2.69 -7.83 -15.26
C GLY A 100 -1.25 -8.35 -15.14
N GLN A 101 -0.26 -7.56 -15.56
CA GLN A 101 1.13 -7.97 -15.47
C GLN A 101 1.62 -7.90 -14.01
N ARG A 102 2.62 -8.73 -13.70
CA ARG A 102 3.42 -8.62 -12.49
C ARG A 102 4.77 -8.05 -12.87
N LEU A 103 5.15 -6.93 -12.27
CA LEU A 103 6.38 -6.21 -12.60
C LEU A 103 7.26 -6.04 -11.38
N THR A 104 8.56 -6.25 -11.54
CA THR A 104 9.58 -6.00 -10.52
C THR A 104 10.47 -4.84 -10.98
N ARG A 105 10.66 -3.85 -10.11
CA ARG A 105 11.52 -2.67 -10.30
C ARG A 105 12.32 -2.47 -9.02
N GLY A 106 13.65 -2.56 -9.13
CA GLY A 106 14.54 -2.45 -7.97
C GLY A 106 14.18 -3.47 -6.89
N GLU A 107 13.95 -2.98 -5.68
CA GLU A 107 13.64 -3.79 -4.49
C GLU A 107 12.14 -4.10 -4.34
N TYR A 108 11.28 -3.68 -5.28
CA TYR A 108 9.83 -3.86 -5.17
C TYR A 108 9.22 -4.58 -6.36
N THR A 109 8.14 -5.31 -6.08
CA THR A 109 7.27 -5.92 -7.08
C THR A 109 5.86 -5.38 -6.94
N MET A 110 5.23 -5.08 -8.08
CA MET A 110 3.84 -4.65 -8.18
C MET A 110 3.03 -5.69 -8.97
N THR A 111 1.83 -5.99 -8.49
CA THR A 111 0.88 -6.89 -9.18
C THR A 111 -0.55 -6.40 -8.94
N ALA A 112 -1.48 -6.75 -9.83
CA ALA A 112 -2.89 -6.47 -9.62
C ALA A 112 -3.59 -7.66 -8.94
N MET A 113 -4.55 -7.39 -8.07
CA MET A 113 -5.56 -8.33 -7.62
C MET A 113 -6.91 -7.89 -8.19
N GLY A 114 -7.36 -8.59 -9.24
CA GLY A 114 -8.52 -8.14 -10.00
C GLY A 114 -8.22 -6.88 -10.82
N ARG A 115 -9.21 -5.99 -10.97
CA ARG A 115 -9.10 -4.73 -11.73
C ARG A 115 -9.16 -3.46 -10.87
N GLU A 116 -9.31 -3.63 -9.56
CA GLU A 116 -9.63 -2.55 -8.64
C GLU A 116 -8.54 -2.31 -7.59
N GLU A 117 -7.66 -3.31 -7.40
CA GLU A 117 -6.62 -3.31 -6.40
C GLU A 117 -5.26 -3.67 -7.02
N PHE A 118 -4.21 -2.95 -6.59
CA PHE A 118 -2.84 -3.38 -6.80
C PHE A 118 -2.15 -3.64 -5.46
N LEU A 119 -1.15 -4.49 -5.49
CA LEU A 119 -0.26 -4.78 -4.37
C LEU A 119 1.16 -4.34 -4.72
N VAL A 120 1.86 -3.77 -3.74
CA VAL A 120 3.31 -3.55 -3.77
C VAL A 120 3.94 -4.31 -2.62
N PHE A 121 5.02 -5.05 -2.88
CA PHE A 121 5.75 -5.83 -1.87
C PHE A 121 7.24 -5.98 -2.23
N PRO A 122 8.12 -6.25 -1.25
CA PRO A 122 9.54 -6.44 -1.51
C PRO A 122 9.81 -7.57 -2.53
N ALA A 123 10.79 -7.35 -3.42
CA ALA A 123 11.28 -8.36 -4.33
C ALA A 123 12.11 -9.39 -3.55
N LEU A 124 11.68 -10.66 -3.58
CA LEU A 124 12.40 -11.80 -3.01
C LEU A 124 13.62 -12.20 -3.84
#